data_AF-A0A9D7NFF4-F1
#
_entry.id   AF-A0A9D7NFF4-F1
#
_cell.length_a   1.000
_cell.length_b   1.000
_cell.length_c   1.000
_cell.angle_alpha   90.00
_cell.angle_beta   90.00
_cell.angle_gamma   90.00
#
_symmetry.space_group_name_H-M   'P 1'
#
loop_
_entity.id
_entity.type
_entity.pdbx_description
1 polymer ?
#
loop_
_entity_poly.entity_id
_entity_poly.type
_entity_poly.pdbx_seq_one_letter_code
_entity_poly.pdbx_strand_id
1 'polypeptide(L)'
;MLNDDSTTLKMGNSHWRITRNGSLSSSLFSFFIGPKAIVDAGTSLLEFTNTSPTYIAYADVKFHHVLFSNAEGTSSLLSNYEAAGDKFPKVSTFNRIEIRNSGIILGENVIDSLIFTAGKTYDLDAAHAQTINKYFQAVGLILSKCAINKGVGSTRFFAGANSTSVNDSNENWVFGSPNVDVGILGKDVVLCQNNSITLNAYTLNFNEKYRWSDGSTQATLPVSQIGTYHVAVTYENGCALHDTVKVLAPSAFKLNLINDTTVCSGQSLVLDADINLQGVNYHWQDGSAVQIKVNQAGIYKVVVDLSRCNYSSGFTTVRLINLAPLIWGVTPGWQG
;
A
#
# COMPACT_ATOMS: atom_id res chain seq x y z
N MET A 1 -11.47 21.59 -19.48
CA MET A 1 -11.92 22.22 -18.22
C MET A 1 -13.31 21.70 -17.91
N LEU A 2 -13.49 21.02 -16.78
CA LEU A 2 -14.80 20.60 -16.30
C LEU A 2 -15.31 21.69 -15.34
N ASN A 3 -16.00 22.70 -15.87
CA ASN A 3 -16.35 23.91 -15.13
C ASN A 3 -17.80 23.93 -14.60
N ASP A 4 -18.66 22.99 -15.00
CA ASP A 4 -20.10 23.09 -14.78
C ASP A 4 -20.63 22.12 -13.71
N ASP A 5 -21.55 22.65 -12.91
CA ASP A 5 -22.28 21.97 -11.85
C ASP A 5 -22.99 20.73 -12.43
N SER A 6 -22.69 19.54 -11.89
CA SER A 6 -23.23 18.20 -12.26
C SER A 6 -22.59 17.44 -13.43
N THR A 7 -21.50 17.94 -14.04
CA THR A 7 -20.83 17.18 -15.11
C THR A 7 -20.14 15.93 -14.54
N THR A 8 -20.56 14.75 -15.01
CA THR A 8 -19.89 13.49 -14.71
C THR A 8 -18.96 13.12 -15.87
N LEU A 9 -17.65 13.05 -15.60
CA LEU A 9 -16.68 12.52 -16.56
C LEU A 9 -16.47 11.02 -16.29
N LYS A 10 -16.86 10.16 -17.23
CA LYS A 10 -16.57 8.71 -17.19
C LYS A 10 -15.44 8.40 -18.17
N MET A 11 -14.29 7.96 -17.65
CA MET A 11 -13.11 7.67 -18.47
C MET A 11 -12.97 6.17 -18.80
N GLY A 12 -13.55 5.29 -17.98
CA GLY A 12 -13.52 3.84 -18.21
C GLY A 12 -12.10 3.27 -18.12
N ASN A 13 -11.65 2.55 -19.15
CA ASN A 13 -10.29 1.97 -19.24
C ASN A 13 -9.41 2.66 -20.29
N SER A 14 -9.65 3.95 -20.54
CA SER A 14 -9.10 4.64 -21.72
C SER A 14 -7.74 5.27 -21.46
N HIS A 15 -7.02 5.56 -22.54
CA HIS A 15 -5.85 6.43 -22.51
C HIS A 15 -6.25 7.86 -22.90
N TRP A 16 -6.20 8.78 -21.94
CA TRP A 16 -6.42 10.21 -22.14
C TRP A 16 -5.09 10.93 -22.23
N ARG A 17 -4.63 11.14 -23.46
CA ARG A 17 -3.44 11.95 -23.73
C ARG A 17 -3.84 13.43 -23.79
N ILE A 18 -3.29 14.21 -22.88
CA ILE A 18 -3.49 15.65 -22.80
C ILE A 18 -2.25 16.37 -23.30
N THR A 19 -2.42 17.06 -24.43
CA THR A 19 -1.37 17.77 -25.14
C THR A 19 -1.87 19.13 -25.61
N ARG A 20 -1.06 20.17 -25.43
CA ARG A 20 -1.27 21.48 -26.07
C ARG A 20 -0.43 21.60 -27.34
N ASN A 21 -1.06 21.90 -28.47
CA ASN A 21 -0.36 22.20 -29.73
C ASN A 21 0.15 23.65 -29.71
N GLY A 22 1.48 23.88 -29.79
CA GLY A 22 2.09 25.21 -29.93
C GLY A 22 3.48 25.35 -29.28
N SER A 23 4.32 26.29 -29.76
CA SER A 23 5.74 26.45 -29.40
C SER A 23 6.05 27.45 -28.28
N LEU A 24 5.05 27.95 -27.54
CA LEU A 24 5.29 28.91 -26.47
C LEU A 24 5.76 28.19 -25.19
N SER A 25 6.93 28.61 -24.70
CA SER A 25 7.59 28.14 -23.49
C SER A 25 6.91 28.54 -22.17
N SER A 26 5.74 29.20 -22.20
CA SER A 26 5.00 29.67 -21.01
C SER A 26 3.96 28.66 -20.50
N SER A 27 4.49 27.56 -19.95
CA SER A 27 4.36 27.06 -18.57
C SER A 27 3.00 26.86 -17.84
N LEU A 28 1.81 27.12 -18.39
CA LEU A 28 0.57 26.73 -17.69
C LEU A 28 -0.47 26.16 -18.65
N PHE A 29 -0.40 24.86 -18.89
CA PHE A 29 -1.53 24.10 -19.43
C PHE A 29 -2.20 23.39 -18.27
N SER A 30 -3.41 23.83 -17.91
CA SER A 30 -4.13 23.33 -16.74
C SER A 30 -5.25 22.35 -17.12
N PHE A 31 -5.19 21.12 -16.63
CA PHE A 31 -6.37 20.26 -16.57
C PHE A 31 -7.16 20.61 -15.31
N PHE A 32 -8.28 21.32 -15.50
CA PHE A 32 -9.11 21.85 -14.42
C PHE A 32 -10.34 20.96 -14.17
N ILE A 33 -10.54 20.60 -12.90
CA ILE A 33 -11.74 19.93 -12.38
C ILE A 33 -12.39 20.85 -11.33
N GLY A 34 -13.61 21.31 -11.62
CA GLY A 34 -14.38 22.16 -10.73
C GLY A 34 -14.88 21.45 -9.46
N PRO A 35 -15.25 22.21 -8.42
CA PRO A 35 -15.52 21.68 -7.07
C PRO A 35 -16.71 20.73 -6.93
N LYS A 36 -17.60 20.71 -7.93
CA LYS A 36 -18.80 19.88 -8.00
C LYS A 36 -18.75 18.84 -9.14
N ALA A 37 -17.63 18.73 -9.85
CA ALA A 37 -17.48 17.72 -10.89
C ALA A 37 -17.32 16.33 -10.27
N ILE A 38 -17.90 15.32 -10.92
CA ILE A 38 -17.73 13.91 -10.52
C ILE A 38 -16.87 13.24 -11.58
N VAL A 39 -15.74 12.66 -11.18
CA VAL A 39 -14.84 11.93 -12.08
C VAL A 39 -14.84 10.45 -11.73
N ASP A 40 -15.34 9.63 -12.64
CA ASP A 40 -15.18 8.18 -12.64
C ASP A 40 -14.05 7.82 -13.62
N ALA A 41 -12.82 7.78 -13.10
CA ALA A 41 -11.65 7.50 -13.93
C ALA A 41 -11.52 6.02 -14.31
N GLY A 42 -12.30 5.10 -13.72
CA GLY A 42 -12.17 3.65 -13.91
C GLY A 42 -10.72 3.16 -13.75
N THR A 43 -10.15 2.57 -14.79
CA THR A 43 -8.73 2.18 -14.89
C THR A 43 -7.94 3.01 -15.90
N SER A 44 -8.41 4.23 -16.18
CA SER A 44 -7.86 5.08 -17.24
C SER A 44 -6.48 5.67 -16.89
N LEU A 45 -5.67 5.87 -17.93
CA LEU A 45 -4.45 6.67 -17.85
C LEU A 45 -4.74 8.11 -18.27
N LEU A 46 -4.34 9.05 -17.43
CA LEU A 46 -4.25 10.47 -17.75
C LEU A 46 -2.78 10.82 -18.01
N GLU A 47 -2.40 10.98 -19.27
CA GLU A 47 -1.03 11.31 -19.68
C GLU A 47 -0.91 12.80 -20.05
N PHE A 48 0.01 13.52 -19.41
CA PHE A 48 0.41 14.87 -19.75
C PHE A 48 1.74 14.86 -20.50
N THR A 49 1.77 15.40 -21.72
CA THR A 49 2.96 15.31 -22.60
C THR A 49 3.74 16.63 -22.73
N ASN A 50 3.19 17.73 -22.22
CA ASN A 50 3.85 19.04 -22.24
C ASN A 50 5.04 19.10 -21.27
N THR A 51 5.92 20.09 -21.41
CA THR A 51 7.13 20.26 -20.57
C THR A 51 6.83 20.69 -19.14
N SER A 52 5.85 21.58 -18.93
CA SER A 52 5.43 21.99 -17.58
C SER A 52 3.91 22.00 -17.46
N PRO A 53 3.27 20.82 -17.50
CA PRO A 53 1.82 20.71 -17.36
C PRO A 53 1.41 20.93 -15.91
N THR A 54 0.20 21.46 -15.74
CA THR A 54 -0.42 21.63 -14.43
C THR A 54 -1.73 20.83 -14.40
N TYR A 55 -1.89 20.02 -13.39
CA TYR A 55 -3.16 19.42 -13.02
C TYR A 55 -3.74 20.21 -11.85
N ILE A 56 -5.00 20.62 -11.94
CA ILE A 56 -5.70 21.34 -10.87
C ILE A 56 -7.06 20.70 -10.62
N ALA A 57 -7.27 20.22 -9.40
CA ALA A 57 -8.56 19.73 -8.95
C ALA A 57 -9.04 20.51 -7.74
N TYR A 58 -10.29 20.99 -7.78
CA TYR A 58 -10.99 21.62 -6.64
C TYR A 58 -12.01 20.67 -5.98
N ALA A 59 -11.98 19.40 -6.37
CA ALA A 59 -12.88 18.34 -5.93
C ALA A 59 -12.10 17.07 -5.59
N ASP A 60 -12.74 16.20 -4.81
CA ASP A 60 -12.26 14.84 -4.59
C ASP A 60 -12.24 14.09 -5.92
N VAL A 61 -11.06 13.62 -6.28
CA VAL A 61 -10.85 12.88 -7.49
C VAL A 61 -10.24 11.53 -7.17
N LYS A 62 -10.67 10.51 -7.89
CA LYS A 62 -10.05 9.21 -7.89
C LYS A 62 -9.52 8.92 -9.27
N PHE A 63 -8.20 9.07 -9.44
CA PHE A 63 -7.54 8.71 -10.69
C PHE A 63 -6.84 7.38 -10.55
N HIS A 64 -6.94 6.61 -11.62
CA HIS A 64 -6.24 5.35 -11.69
C HIS A 64 -4.73 5.57 -11.91
N HIS A 65 -4.34 6.14 -13.05
CA HIS A 65 -2.94 6.42 -13.33
C HIS A 65 -2.81 7.83 -13.91
N VAL A 66 -1.98 8.67 -13.28
CA VAL A 66 -1.57 9.97 -13.81
C VAL A 66 -0.09 9.90 -14.18
N LEU A 67 0.23 10.22 -15.42
CA LEU A 67 1.58 10.22 -15.96
C LEU A 67 1.95 11.59 -16.50
N PHE A 68 3.03 12.16 -16.00
CA PHE A 68 3.70 13.30 -16.62
C PHE A 68 4.87 12.79 -17.44
N SER A 69 4.66 12.57 -18.75
CA SER A 69 5.55 11.76 -19.58
C SER A 69 6.73 12.53 -20.19
N ASN A 70 6.69 13.87 -20.17
CA ASN A 70 7.82 14.68 -20.60
C ASN A 70 8.93 14.64 -19.54
N ALA A 71 10.19 14.51 -19.97
CA ALA A 71 11.34 14.45 -19.07
C ALA A 71 11.94 15.84 -18.74
N GLU A 72 11.49 16.88 -19.46
CA GLU A 72 11.94 18.27 -19.29
C GLU A 72 10.90 19.09 -18.51
N GLY A 73 11.34 20.20 -17.93
CA GLY A 73 10.49 21.14 -17.20
C GLY A 73 10.09 20.66 -15.81
N THR A 74 8.98 21.22 -15.32
CA THR A 74 8.43 20.94 -13.98
C THR A 74 6.92 20.78 -14.07
N SER A 75 6.42 19.59 -13.73
CA SER A 75 4.99 19.30 -13.66
C SER A 75 4.43 19.68 -12.30
N SER A 76 3.16 20.08 -12.26
CA SER A 76 2.48 20.41 -11.01
C SER A 76 1.17 19.65 -10.87
N LEU A 77 0.99 18.96 -9.75
CA LEU A 77 -0.26 18.32 -9.34
C LEU A 77 -0.82 19.08 -8.14
N LEU A 78 -1.88 19.85 -8.37
CA LEU A 78 -2.50 20.73 -7.38
C LEU A 78 -3.86 20.17 -7.01
N SER A 79 -3.91 19.39 -5.94
CA SER A 79 -5.15 18.80 -5.45
C SER A 79 -5.76 19.66 -4.35
N ASN A 80 -7.06 19.93 -4.46
CA ASN A 80 -7.85 20.64 -3.46
C ASN A 80 -7.23 21.96 -2.99
N TYR A 81 -6.58 22.65 -3.93
CA TYR A 81 -5.99 23.97 -3.69
C TYR A 81 -7.13 24.97 -3.43
N GLU A 82 -7.15 25.60 -2.26
CA GLU A 82 -8.26 26.45 -1.81
C GLU A 82 -8.51 27.63 -2.78
N ALA A 83 -9.59 27.55 -3.55
CA ALA A 83 -10.25 28.75 -4.06
C ALA A 83 -11.19 29.25 -2.96
N ALA A 84 -10.68 30.09 -2.06
CA ALA A 84 -11.42 30.96 -1.14
C ALA A 84 -12.61 30.34 -0.37
N GLY A 85 -12.35 29.87 0.86
CA GLY A 85 -13.34 29.93 1.96
C GLY A 85 -14.18 28.69 2.26
N ASP A 86 -14.20 27.66 1.40
CA ASP A 86 -14.93 26.42 1.69
C ASP A 86 -14.04 25.37 2.37
N LYS A 87 -14.25 25.20 3.69
CA LYS A 87 -13.63 24.15 4.50
C LYS A 87 -14.26 22.79 4.22
N PHE A 88 -13.69 22.04 3.29
CA PHE A 88 -13.89 20.60 3.21
C PHE A 88 -12.52 19.91 3.20
N PRO A 89 -12.26 18.90 4.04
CA PRO A 89 -11.06 18.07 3.93
C PRO A 89 -11.23 17.18 2.71
N LYS A 90 -10.98 17.74 1.53
CA LYS A 90 -11.04 17.02 0.27
C LYS A 90 -9.68 16.35 0.05
N VAL A 91 -9.68 15.04 -0.19
CA VAL A 91 -8.48 14.22 -0.38
C VAL A 91 -8.53 13.58 -1.76
N SER A 92 -7.53 13.87 -2.58
CA SER A 92 -7.41 13.22 -3.88
C SER A 92 -6.77 11.84 -3.74
N THR A 93 -7.31 10.85 -4.43
CA THR A 93 -6.83 9.46 -4.38
C THR A 93 -6.26 9.04 -5.73
N PHE A 94 -5.06 8.46 -5.70
CA PHE A 94 -4.36 8.03 -6.90
C PHE A 94 -3.85 6.60 -6.74
N ASN A 95 -4.17 5.72 -7.68
CA ASN A 95 -3.59 4.39 -7.73
C ASN A 95 -2.11 4.46 -8.16
N ARG A 96 -1.78 5.34 -9.11
CA ARG A 96 -0.39 5.66 -9.45
C ARG A 96 -0.21 7.09 -9.94
N ILE A 97 0.90 7.70 -9.51
CA ILE A 97 1.46 8.90 -10.12
C ILE A 97 2.88 8.59 -10.59
N GLU A 98 3.17 8.87 -11.85
CA GLU A 98 4.53 8.85 -12.41
C GLU A 98 4.90 10.25 -12.93
N ILE A 99 6.03 10.78 -12.47
CA ILE A 99 6.55 12.08 -12.92
C ILE A 99 7.92 11.87 -13.56
N ARG A 100 8.04 12.13 -14.87
CA ARG A 100 9.30 11.94 -15.60
C ARG A 100 10.23 13.15 -15.58
N ASN A 101 9.70 14.33 -15.31
CA ASN A 101 10.42 15.58 -15.11
C ASN A 101 10.48 15.95 -13.61
N SER A 102 10.88 17.18 -13.29
CA SER A 102 10.75 17.69 -11.92
C SER A 102 9.27 17.84 -11.56
N GLY A 103 8.92 17.74 -10.28
CA GLY A 103 7.51 17.69 -9.85
C GLY A 103 7.20 18.62 -8.68
N ILE A 104 5.98 19.15 -8.67
CA ILE A 104 5.39 19.84 -7.51
C ILE A 104 4.08 19.12 -7.20
N ILE A 105 3.89 18.63 -5.98
CA ILE A 105 2.64 17.99 -5.53
C ILE A 105 2.10 18.77 -4.34
N LEU A 106 0.96 19.45 -4.53
CA LEU A 106 0.28 20.25 -3.51
C LEU A 106 -1.06 19.63 -3.09
N GLY A 107 -1.50 19.97 -1.88
CA GLY A 107 -2.73 19.49 -1.26
C GLY A 107 -2.62 18.13 -0.60
N GLU A 108 -3.72 17.64 0.00
CA GLU A 108 -3.76 16.34 0.65
C GLU A 108 -4.04 15.22 -0.36
N ASN A 109 -3.13 14.24 -0.45
CA ASN A 109 -3.23 13.12 -1.39
C ASN A 109 -2.99 11.77 -0.71
N VAL A 110 -3.76 10.77 -1.14
CA VAL A 110 -3.53 9.36 -0.84
C VAL A 110 -3.15 8.65 -2.14
N ILE A 111 -1.94 8.10 -2.19
CA ILE A 111 -1.32 7.57 -3.39
C ILE A 111 -0.90 6.12 -3.14
N ASP A 112 -1.30 5.15 -3.95
CA ASP A 112 -0.79 3.78 -3.78
C ASP A 112 0.67 3.68 -4.24
N SER A 113 0.98 4.16 -5.45
CA SER A 113 2.34 4.18 -5.99
C SER A 113 2.75 5.56 -6.51
N LEU A 114 3.81 6.12 -5.93
CA LEU A 114 4.43 7.36 -6.36
C LEU A 114 5.80 7.06 -6.96
N ILE A 115 5.99 7.38 -8.25
CA ILE A 115 7.20 7.06 -9.00
C ILE A 115 7.79 8.33 -9.58
N PHE A 116 9.07 8.55 -9.30
CA PHE A 116 9.84 9.70 -9.71
C PHE A 116 11.01 9.28 -10.60
N THR A 117 11.41 10.13 -11.55
CA THR A 117 12.69 9.97 -12.26
C THR A 117 13.86 10.40 -11.37
N ALA A 118 14.90 9.56 -11.29
CA ALA A 118 16.14 9.88 -10.58
C ALA A 118 16.85 11.11 -11.19
N GLY A 119 17.51 11.91 -10.34
CA GLY A 119 18.25 13.10 -10.78
C GLY A 119 17.40 14.35 -11.04
N LYS A 120 16.14 14.34 -10.61
CA LYS A 120 15.20 15.48 -10.67
C LYS A 120 14.88 16.03 -9.27
N THR A 121 14.17 17.15 -9.24
CA THR A 121 13.74 17.81 -7.99
C THR A 121 12.23 17.69 -7.81
N TYR A 122 11.79 17.38 -6.59
CA TYR A 122 10.38 17.22 -6.24
C TYR A 122 10.03 18.03 -5.00
N ASP A 123 9.07 18.94 -5.13
CA ASP A 123 8.55 19.74 -4.03
C ASP A 123 7.19 19.19 -3.61
N LEU A 124 7.08 18.76 -2.35
CA LEU A 124 5.85 18.20 -1.79
C LEU A 124 5.28 19.18 -0.75
N ASP A 125 3.95 19.33 -0.73
CA ASP A 125 3.26 20.28 0.15
C ASP A 125 3.69 20.14 1.60
N ALA A 126 4.05 21.28 2.21
CA ALA A 126 4.45 21.36 3.60
C ALA A 126 3.29 21.25 4.61
N ALA A 127 2.13 21.70 4.17
CA ALA A 127 0.98 21.97 5.03
C ALA A 127 0.01 20.78 5.06
N HIS A 128 0.11 19.86 4.10
CA HIS A 128 -0.82 18.76 3.90
C HIS A 128 -0.11 17.41 3.90
N ALA A 129 -0.83 16.35 4.26
CA ALA A 129 -0.28 15.00 4.28
C ALA A 129 -0.17 14.41 2.86
N GLN A 130 0.95 13.74 2.59
CA GLN A 130 1.09 12.83 1.46
C GLN A 130 1.18 11.41 2.03
N THR A 131 0.13 10.61 1.81
CA THR A 131 0.10 9.22 2.27
C THR A 131 0.37 8.29 1.10
N ILE A 132 1.47 7.55 1.14
CA ILE A 132 1.87 6.60 0.09
C ILE A 132 1.67 5.18 0.61
N ASN A 133 0.71 4.43 0.08
CA ASN A 133 0.30 3.14 0.68
C ASN A 133 1.22 1.97 0.32
N LYS A 134 1.79 1.94 -0.90
CA LYS A 134 2.55 0.78 -1.41
C LYS A 134 3.99 1.14 -1.76
N TYR A 135 4.17 1.82 -2.89
CA TYR A 135 5.50 2.04 -3.49
C TYR A 135 5.81 3.52 -3.56
N PHE A 136 6.91 3.91 -2.92
CA PHE A 136 7.58 5.15 -3.24
C PHE A 136 8.96 4.86 -3.84
N GLN A 137 9.16 5.25 -5.09
CA GLN A 137 10.32 4.82 -5.88
C GLN A 137 10.91 5.97 -6.71
N ALA A 138 12.24 5.99 -6.83
CA ALA A 138 12.95 6.76 -7.84
C ALA A 138 13.55 5.80 -8.88
N VAL A 139 13.20 5.97 -10.15
CA VAL A 139 13.58 5.08 -11.25
C VAL A 139 14.48 5.83 -12.24
N GLY A 140 15.52 5.17 -12.73
CA GLY A 140 16.45 5.72 -13.73
C GLY A 140 17.91 5.50 -13.35
N LEU A 141 18.82 5.84 -14.27
CA LEU A 141 20.25 5.83 -13.99
C LEU A 141 20.55 6.95 -12.99
N ILE A 142 20.95 6.57 -11.77
CA ILE A 142 21.31 7.50 -10.70
C ILE A 142 22.70 8.07 -10.97
N LEU A 143 22.84 8.84 -12.05
CA LEU A 143 24.06 9.60 -12.33
C LEU A 143 24.14 10.85 -11.42
N SER A 144 23.01 11.28 -10.86
CA SER A 144 22.88 12.40 -9.92
C SER A 144 21.88 12.06 -8.81
N LYS A 145 21.96 12.79 -7.68
CA LYS A 145 21.04 12.63 -6.55
C LYS A 145 19.64 13.14 -6.92
N CYS A 146 18.60 12.41 -6.52
CA CYS A 146 17.23 12.93 -6.49
C CYS A 146 17.07 13.85 -5.27
N ALA A 147 16.46 15.02 -5.44
CA ALA A 147 16.21 15.97 -4.35
C ALA A 147 14.71 16.04 -4.06
N ILE A 148 14.28 15.57 -2.88
CA ILE A 148 12.91 15.73 -2.39
C ILE A 148 12.94 16.88 -1.39
N ASN A 149 12.40 18.04 -1.77
CA ASN A 149 12.29 19.17 -0.87
C ASN A 149 10.94 19.11 -0.14
N LYS A 150 11.00 19.25 1.18
CA LYS A 150 9.81 19.57 1.97
C LYS A 150 9.59 21.08 1.87
N GLY A 151 8.36 21.53 1.65
CA GLY A 151 8.05 22.93 1.90
C GLY A 151 8.16 23.24 3.41
N VAL A 152 8.02 24.52 3.80
CA VAL A 152 8.14 24.98 5.19
C VAL A 152 6.93 24.53 6.02
N GLY A 153 7.07 23.53 6.91
CA GLY A 153 5.96 23.02 7.74
C GLY A 153 6.12 21.59 8.29
N SER A 154 5.23 21.20 9.20
CA SER A 154 5.17 19.88 9.87
C SER A 154 4.46 18.83 9.02
N THR A 155 4.97 18.59 7.81
CA THR A 155 4.50 17.49 6.96
C THR A 155 4.62 16.15 7.65
N ARG A 156 3.55 15.34 7.54
CA ARG A 156 3.64 13.91 7.85
C ARG A 156 3.67 13.14 6.54
N PHE A 157 4.82 12.53 6.27
CA PHE A 157 5.01 11.62 5.15
C PHE A 157 4.93 10.19 5.65
N PHE A 158 3.96 9.44 5.11
CA PHE A 158 3.79 8.03 5.41
C PHE A 158 4.17 7.24 4.16
N ALA A 159 5.28 6.52 4.22
CA ALA A 159 5.76 5.71 3.10
C ALA A 159 5.40 4.25 3.34
N GLY A 160 4.80 3.63 2.33
CA GLY A 160 4.42 2.23 2.33
C GLY A 160 5.61 1.31 2.52
N ALA A 161 5.30 0.09 2.93
CA ALA A 161 6.26 -0.94 3.30
C ALA A 161 7.27 -1.32 2.20
N ASN A 162 6.90 -1.12 0.94
CA ASN A 162 7.72 -1.42 -0.24
C ASN A 162 8.43 -0.18 -0.81
N SER A 163 8.44 0.93 -0.05
CA SER A 163 9.10 2.16 -0.44
C SER A 163 10.62 2.01 -0.31
N THR A 164 11.35 2.47 -1.32
CA THR A 164 12.81 2.47 -1.30
C THR A 164 13.34 3.79 -0.74
N SER A 165 14.38 3.73 0.11
CA SER A 165 15.12 4.94 0.47
C SER A 165 15.84 5.49 -0.76
N VAL A 166 15.76 6.80 -0.97
CA VAL A 166 16.40 7.48 -2.08
C VAL A 166 17.56 8.29 -1.51
N ASN A 167 18.77 7.72 -1.55
CA ASN A 167 20.07 8.36 -1.24
C ASN A 167 20.04 9.50 -0.20
N ASP A 168 19.55 9.21 1.01
CA ASP A 168 19.57 10.10 2.19
C ASP A 168 18.78 11.43 2.07
N SER A 169 17.86 11.59 1.12
CA SER A 169 16.98 12.79 1.03
C SER A 169 15.75 12.76 1.94
N ASN A 170 15.72 11.85 2.90
CA ASN A 170 14.49 11.34 3.52
C ASN A 170 14.40 11.65 5.03
N GLU A 171 14.98 12.75 5.49
CA GLU A 171 14.95 13.14 6.89
C GLU A 171 13.49 13.15 7.40
N ASN A 172 13.20 12.35 8.44
CA ASN A 172 11.89 12.15 9.08
C ASN A 172 10.85 11.34 8.30
N TRP A 173 11.26 10.37 7.48
CA TRP A 173 10.32 9.38 6.95
C TRP A 173 9.95 8.34 8.00
N VAL A 174 8.66 8.05 8.13
CA VAL A 174 8.18 6.84 8.81
C VAL A 174 7.85 5.83 7.72
N PHE A 175 8.76 4.88 7.52
CA PHE A 175 8.47 3.70 6.70
C PHE A 175 7.56 2.77 7.48
N GLY A 176 6.46 2.35 6.87
CA GLY A 176 5.69 1.22 7.38
C GLY A 176 6.59 -0.02 7.44
N SER A 177 6.35 -0.91 8.40
CA SER A 177 7.08 -2.20 8.44
C SER A 177 6.89 -2.94 7.11
N PRO A 178 7.97 -3.46 6.47
CA PRO A 178 7.90 -4.23 5.23
C PRO A 178 6.85 -5.34 5.38
N ASN A 179 5.74 -5.22 4.65
CA ASN A 179 4.83 -6.32 4.47
C ASN A 179 5.60 -7.30 3.61
N VAL A 180 5.86 -8.50 4.15
CA VAL A 180 6.58 -9.59 3.46
C VAL A 180 6.15 -9.61 2.00
N ASP A 181 7.09 -9.58 1.06
CA ASP A 181 6.81 -9.63 -0.37
C ASP A 181 5.97 -10.87 -0.68
N VAL A 182 4.66 -10.68 -0.83
CA VAL A 182 3.66 -11.72 -1.04
C VAL A 182 3.11 -11.70 -2.47
N GLY A 183 3.88 -11.14 -3.41
CA GLY A 183 3.46 -11.03 -4.80
C GLY A 183 2.31 -10.03 -5.02
N ILE A 184 1.83 -9.94 -6.26
CA ILE A 184 0.78 -9.02 -6.70
C ILE A 184 -0.62 -9.47 -6.25
N LEU A 185 -0.82 -10.76 -6.02
CA LEU A 185 -2.06 -11.37 -5.52
C LEU A 185 -2.12 -11.40 -3.99
N GLY A 186 -0.99 -11.18 -3.33
CA GLY A 186 -0.89 -11.18 -1.87
C GLY A 186 -0.87 -12.58 -1.24
N LYS A 187 -1.02 -12.63 0.09
CA LYS A 187 -1.10 -13.88 0.85
C LYS A 187 -2.25 -14.76 0.36
N ASP A 188 -2.13 -16.06 0.59
CA ASP A 188 -3.22 -17.01 0.37
C ASP A 188 -4.51 -16.59 1.08
N VAL A 189 -5.64 -16.99 0.52
CA VAL A 189 -6.97 -16.51 0.91
C VAL A 189 -7.89 -17.65 1.29
N VAL A 190 -8.74 -17.41 2.27
CA VAL A 190 -9.80 -18.36 2.66
C VAL A 190 -11.09 -18.04 1.92
N LEU A 191 -11.70 -19.07 1.34
CA LEU A 191 -13.03 -19.01 0.77
C LEU A 191 -14.04 -19.71 1.69
N CYS A 192 -15.04 -18.97 2.12
CA CYS A 192 -16.10 -19.46 2.99
C CYS A 192 -17.27 -19.97 2.16
N GLN A 193 -18.05 -20.92 2.68
CA GLN A 193 -19.18 -21.51 1.95
C GLN A 193 -20.14 -20.43 1.44
N ASN A 194 -20.54 -20.58 0.17
CA ASN A 194 -21.47 -19.68 -0.54
C ASN A 194 -20.99 -18.23 -0.73
N ASN A 195 -19.72 -17.93 -0.47
CA ASN A 195 -19.14 -16.63 -0.77
C ASN A 195 -18.35 -16.67 -2.09
N SER A 196 -18.13 -15.49 -2.68
CA SER A 196 -17.16 -15.26 -3.75
C SER A 196 -16.13 -14.25 -3.27
N ILE A 197 -14.88 -14.45 -3.64
CA ILE A 197 -13.81 -13.46 -3.43
C ILE A 197 -13.33 -12.95 -4.78
N THR A 198 -12.88 -11.71 -4.83
CA THR A 198 -12.29 -11.13 -6.03
C THR A 198 -10.79 -11.08 -5.86
N LEU A 199 -10.08 -11.91 -6.62
CA LEU A 199 -8.62 -11.80 -6.75
C LEU A 199 -8.30 -10.58 -7.62
N ASN A 200 -7.25 -9.85 -7.26
CA ASN A 200 -6.87 -8.63 -7.94
C ASN A 200 -5.38 -8.68 -8.31
N ALA A 201 -5.09 -8.87 -9.59
CA ALA A 201 -3.73 -8.94 -10.12
C ALA A 201 -3.19 -7.57 -10.56
N TYR A 202 -3.92 -6.50 -10.24
CA TYR A 202 -3.66 -5.19 -10.78
C TYR A 202 -2.38 -4.58 -10.18
N THR A 203 -1.37 -4.33 -11.02
CA THR A 203 -0.03 -3.89 -10.56
C THR A 203 0.22 -2.39 -10.70
N LEU A 204 -0.82 -1.60 -11.00
CA LEU A 204 -0.75 -0.15 -11.14
C LEU A 204 0.02 0.34 -12.38
N ASN A 205 0.37 -0.54 -13.31
CA ASN A 205 0.90 -0.22 -14.63
C ASN A 205 -0.20 0.00 -15.68
N PHE A 206 0.17 0.78 -16.69
CA PHE A 206 -0.69 1.05 -17.84
C PHE A 206 -0.56 -0.06 -18.89
N ASN A 207 -1.65 -0.31 -19.63
CA ASN A 207 -1.70 -1.32 -20.70
C ASN A 207 -1.28 -2.73 -20.26
N GLU A 208 -1.50 -3.08 -19.00
CA GLU A 208 -1.31 -4.44 -18.51
C GLU A 208 -2.26 -5.41 -19.23
N LYS A 209 -1.70 -6.54 -19.66
CA LYS A 209 -2.47 -7.67 -20.18
C LYS A 209 -2.44 -8.79 -19.17
N TYR A 210 -3.61 -9.27 -18.79
CA TYR A 210 -3.76 -10.35 -17.83
C TYR A 210 -4.08 -11.65 -18.54
N ARG A 211 -3.53 -12.73 -18.03
CA ARG A 211 -3.94 -14.09 -18.40
C ARG A 211 -4.05 -14.93 -17.14
N TRP A 212 -5.28 -15.21 -16.73
CA TRP A 212 -5.55 -16.07 -15.59
C TRP A 212 -5.56 -17.55 -15.97
N SER A 213 -5.44 -18.40 -14.96
CA SER A 213 -5.49 -19.86 -15.07
C SER A 213 -6.78 -20.40 -15.69
N ASP A 214 -7.89 -19.68 -15.58
CA ASP A 214 -9.18 -20.01 -16.22
C ASP A 214 -9.31 -19.46 -17.66
N GLY A 215 -8.29 -18.76 -18.14
CA GLY A 215 -8.25 -18.12 -19.44
C GLY A 215 -8.88 -16.72 -19.48
N SER A 216 -9.39 -16.20 -18.37
CA SER A 216 -9.88 -14.82 -18.31
C SER A 216 -8.72 -13.80 -18.45
N THR A 217 -9.07 -12.58 -18.84
CA THR A 217 -8.10 -11.52 -19.18
C THR A 217 -8.36 -10.18 -18.49
N GLN A 218 -9.31 -10.15 -17.54
CA GLN A 218 -9.58 -8.97 -16.72
C GLN A 218 -8.51 -8.81 -15.64
N ALA A 219 -8.32 -7.60 -15.11
CA ALA A 219 -7.40 -7.36 -13.99
C ALA A 219 -7.82 -8.07 -12.69
N THR A 220 -9.12 -8.35 -12.58
CA THR A 220 -9.73 -9.02 -11.45
C THR A 220 -10.35 -10.34 -11.87
N LEU A 221 -10.34 -11.31 -10.96
CA LEU A 221 -10.95 -12.61 -11.14
C LEU A 221 -11.88 -12.93 -9.95
N PRO A 222 -13.21 -12.94 -10.13
CA PRO A 222 -14.12 -13.45 -9.12
C PRO A 222 -14.01 -14.98 -9.06
N VAL A 223 -13.74 -15.51 -7.87
CA VAL A 223 -13.59 -16.95 -7.62
C VAL A 223 -14.55 -17.41 -6.54
N SER A 224 -15.20 -18.54 -6.80
CA SER A 224 -16.17 -19.20 -5.90
C SER A 224 -15.80 -20.66 -5.62
N GLN A 225 -14.64 -21.10 -6.09
CA GLN A 225 -14.14 -22.46 -5.91
C GLN A 225 -12.75 -22.44 -5.27
N ILE A 226 -12.53 -23.42 -4.39
CA ILE A 226 -11.22 -23.72 -3.81
C ILE A 226 -10.30 -24.21 -4.93
N GLY A 227 -9.05 -23.76 -4.92
CA GLY A 227 -8.09 -24.11 -5.94
C GLY A 227 -6.87 -23.21 -5.94
N THR A 228 -5.92 -23.54 -6.81
CA THR A 228 -4.75 -22.69 -7.08
C THR A 228 -5.04 -21.86 -8.31
N TYR A 229 -4.93 -20.54 -8.18
CA TYR A 229 -5.10 -19.59 -9.25
C TYR A 229 -3.77 -18.94 -9.54
N HIS A 230 -3.47 -18.74 -10.81
CA HIS A 230 -2.26 -18.02 -11.23
C HIS A 230 -2.62 -17.02 -12.31
N VAL A 231 -1.83 -15.95 -12.36
CA VAL A 231 -1.97 -14.88 -13.34
C VAL A 231 -0.62 -14.58 -13.96
N ALA A 232 -0.60 -14.37 -15.26
CA ALA A 232 0.50 -13.71 -15.96
C ALA A 232 0.09 -12.28 -16.26
N VAL A 233 0.85 -11.30 -15.79
CA VAL A 233 0.68 -9.87 -16.09
C VAL A 233 1.78 -9.47 -17.05
N THR A 234 1.43 -9.23 -18.32
CA THR A 234 2.36 -8.78 -19.34
C THR A 234 2.30 -7.27 -19.48
N TYR A 235 3.45 -6.63 -19.38
CA TYR A 235 3.62 -5.19 -19.57
C TYR A 235 3.86 -4.83 -21.04
N GLU A 236 3.73 -3.54 -21.35
CA GLU A 236 3.94 -3.02 -22.71
C GLU A 236 5.34 -3.32 -23.26
N ASN A 237 6.37 -3.36 -22.40
CA ASN A 237 7.74 -3.69 -22.80
C ASN A 237 7.97 -5.21 -23.06
N GLY A 238 6.92 -6.03 -22.94
CA GLY A 238 6.99 -7.48 -23.14
C GLY A 238 7.45 -8.28 -21.92
N CYS A 239 7.84 -7.64 -20.81
CA CYS A 239 8.11 -8.34 -19.55
C CYS A 239 6.81 -8.90 -18.98
N ALA A 240 6.87 -10.10 -18.40
CA ALA A 240 5.74 -10.71 -17.71
C ALA A 240 6.09 -10.96 -16.23
N LEU A 241 5.18 -10.58 -15.33
CA LEU A 241 5.16 -11.11 -13.98
C LEU A 241 4.22 -12.31 -13.92
N HIS A 242 4.62 -13.30 -13.13
CA HIS A 242 3.78 -14.43 -12.80
C HIS A 242 3.58 -14.45 -11.30
N ASP A 243 2.33 -14.67 -10.90
CA ASP A 243 2.02 -14.84 -9.49
C ASP A 243 0.94 -15.90 -9.29
N THR A 244 0.96 -16.54 -8.12
CA THR A 244 0.10 -17.65 -7.76
C THR A 244 -0.47 -17.42 -6.37
N VAL A 245 -1.78 -17.64 -6.23
CA VAL A 245 -2.48 -17.60 -4.95
C VAL A 245 -3.29 -18.88 -4.77
N LYS A 246 -3.32 -19.40 -3.55
CA LYS A 246 -4.21 -20.50 -3.18
C LYS A 246 -5.46 -19.95 -2.52
N VAL A 247 -6.59 -20.40 -3.03
CA VAL A 247 -7.91 -20.20 -2.45
C VAL A 247 -8.26 -21.47 -1.71
N LEU A 248 -8.30 -21.40 -0.39
CA LEU A 248 -8.32 -22.57 0.49
C LEU A 248 -9.59 -22.61 1.33
N ALA A 249 -10.01 -23.83 1.68
CA ALA A 249 -11.11 -24.03 2.63
C ALA A 249 -10.68 -23.60 4.04
N PRO A 250 -11.60 -23.18 4.91
CA PRO A 250 -11.29 -22.89 6.32
C PRO A 250 -10.62 -24.08 7.03
N SER A 251 -11.00 -25.31 6.67
CA SER A 251 -10.46 -26.55 7.23
C SER A 251 -9.04 -26.90 6.78
N ALA A 252 -8.49 -26.22 5.77
CA ALA A 252 -7.18 -26.53 5.21
C ALA A 252 -6.03 -26.10 6.14
N PHE A 253 -6.29 -25.21 7.08
CA PHE A 253 -5.26 -24.63 7.95
C PHE A 253 -5.35 -25.15 9.37
N LYS A 254 -4.17 -25.36 9.95
CA LYS A 254 -4.01 -25.64 11.38
C LYS A 254 -3.15 -24.54 11.97
N LEU A 255 -3.66 -23.92 13.02
CA LEU A 255 -2.88 -22.99 13.82
C LEU A 255 -1.87 -23.79 14.65
N ASN A 256 -0.59 -23.64 14.32
CA ASN A 256 0.50 -24.21 15.08
C ASN A 256 1.26 -23.09 15.78
N LEU A 257 1.03 -22.91 17.08
CA LEU A 257 2.01 -22.23 17.92
C LEU A 257 3.18 -23.18 18.19
N ILE A 258 4.28 -22.62 18.69
CA ILE A 258 5.38 -23.42 19.25
C ILE A 258 4.86 -24.41 20.30
N ASN A 259 5.57 -25.51 20.52
CA ASN A 259 5.25 -26.45 21.60
C ASN A 259 5.45 -25.79 22.98
N ASP A 260 4.89 -26.43 24.02
CA ASP A 260 5.17 -26.09 25.42
C ASP A 260 6.68 -25.90 25.64
N THR A 261 7.05 -24.75 26.20
CA THR A 261 8.44 -24.26 26.22
C THR A 261 8.83 -23.82 27.62
N THR A 262 10.03 -24.22 28.04
CA THR A 262 10.66 -23.72 29.27
C THR A 262 11.51 -22.50 28.95
N VAL A 263 11.35 -21.42 29.72
CA VAL A 263 12.09 -20.16 29.54
C VAL A 263 12.85 -19.84 30.83
N CYS A 264 14.07 -19.33 30.72
CA CYS A 264 14.85 -18.91 31.88
C CYS A 264 14.29 -17.63 32.50
N SER A 265 14.44 -17.49 33.82
CA SER A 265 14.02 -16.27 34.52
C SER A 265 14.68 -15.03 33.91
N GLY A 266 13.88 -14.01 33.64
CA GLY A 266 14.31 -12.76 32.98
C GLY A 266 14.36 -12.82 31.46
N GLN A 267 14.16 -13.99 30.84
CA GLN A 267 14.02 -14.09 29.38
C GLN A 267 12.56 -13.91 28.96
N SER A 268 12.38 -13.49 27.70
CA SER A 268 11.08 -13.33 27.07
C SER A 268 11.02 -14.12 25.78
N LEU A 269 9.86 -14.68 25.48
CA LEU A 269 9.57 -15.41 24.25
C LEU A 269 8.53 -14.62 23.44
N VAL A 270 8.62 -14.67 22.12
CA VAL A 270 7.59 -14.14 21.23
C VAL A 270 6.78 -15.31 20.70
N LEU A 271 5.48 -15.31 20.98
CA LEU A 271 4.55 -16.24 20.35
C LEU A 271 3.97 -15.55 19.11
N ASP A 272 4.11 -16.21 17.96
CA ASP A 272 3.61 -15.71 16.68
C ASP A 272 2.47 -16.59 16.18
N ALA A 273 1.29 -16.01 16.04
CA ALA A 273 0.11 -16.70 15.54
C ALA A 273 -0.13 -16.49 14.03
N ASP A 274 0.76 -15.81 13.30
CA ASP A 274 0.55 -15.55 11.87
C ASP A 274 0.50 -16.87 11.07
N ILE A 275 -0.69 -17.20 10.58
CA ILE A 275 -0.90 -18.35 9.69
C ILE A 275 -0.68 -18.01 8.22
N ASN A 276 -0.18 -16.79 7.95
CA ASN A 276 0.16 -16.28 6.62
C ASN A 276 -1.05 -16.22 5.66
N LEU A 277 -2.18 -15.69 6.14
CA LEU A 277 -3.40 -15.53 5.34
C LEU A 277 -3.93 -14.10 5.33
N GLN A 278 -4.59 -13.74 4.23
CA GLN A 278 -5.26 -12.45 4.08
C GLN A 278 -6.61 -12.44 4.79
N GLY A 279 -6.96 -11.32 5.43
CA GLY A 279 -8.29 -11.12 6.04
C GLY A 279 -8.50 -11.94 7.33
N VAL A 280 -7.41 -12.18 8.07
CA VAL A 280 -7.43 -12.91 9.34
C VAL A 280 -7.22 -11.93 10.49
N ASN A 281 -8.05 -12.06 11.52
CA ASN A 281 -7.92 -11.34 12.77
C ASN A 281 -7.42 -12.29 13.87
N TYR A 282 -6.61 -11.74 14.78
CA TYR A 282 -6.01 -12.48 15.88
C TYR A 282 -6.39 -11.82 17.19
N HIS A 283 -6.81 -12.63 18.16
CA HIS A 283 -7.20 -12.18 19.48
C HIS A 283 -6.50 -13.02 20.55
N TRP A 284 -5.45 -12.46 21.14
CA TRP A 284 -4.82 -13.02 22.35
C TRP A 284 -5.63 -12.68 23.61
N GLN A 285 -5.41 -13.42 24.70
CA GLN A 285 -6.11 -13.21 25.96
C GLN A 285 -5.88 -11.83 26.61
N ASP A 286 -4.82 -11.13 26.22
CA ASP A 286 -4.43 -9.80 26.71
C ASP A 286 -4.88 -8.66 25.76
N GLY A 287 -5.54 -9.00 24.65
CA GLY A 287 -5.93 -8.05 23.61
C GLY A 287 -4.84 -7.73 22.58
N SER A 288 -3.67 -8.40 22.64
CA SER A 288 -2.63 -8.27 21.62
C SER A 288 -3.09 -8.77 20.23
N ALA A 289 -2.44 -8.25 19.18
CA ALA A 289 -2.78 -8.53 17.78
C ALA A 289 -2.21 -9.88 17.28
N VAL A 290 -1.25 -9.89 16.35
CA VAL A 290 -0.73 -11.14 15.76
C VAL A 290 0.31 -11.84 16.64
N GLN A 291 1.12 -11.05 17.36
CA GLN A 291 2.19 -11.54 18.23
C GLN A 291 1.98 -11.08 19.67
N ILE A 292 2.42 -11.89 20.62
CA ILE A 292 2.51 -11.53 22.04
C ILE A 292 3.92 -11.82 22.56
N LYS A 293 4.47 -10.88 23.34
CA LYS A 293 5.72 -11.08 24.07
C LYS A 293 5.43 -11.56 25.48
N VAL A 294 5.91 -12.75 25.82
CA VAL A 294 5.59 -13.44 27.07
C VAL A 294 6.84 -13.64 27.91
N ASN A 295 6.75 -13.39 29.21
CA ASN A 295 7.86 -13.49 30.16
C ASN A 295 7.44 -14.12 31.51
N GLN A 296 6.19 -14.55 31.62
CA GLN A 296 5.64 -15.18 32.82
C GLN A 296 5.24 -16.62 32.51
N ALA A 297 5.35 -17.48 33.52
CA ALA A 297 4.79 -18.83 33.43
C ALA A 297 3.26 -18.74 33.33
N GLY A 298 2.66 -19.55 32.48
CA GLY A 298 1.22 -19.48 32.24
C GLY A 298 0.80 -20.23 30.99
N ILE A 299 -0.52 -20.24 30.76
CA ILE A 299 -1.14 -20.77 29.55
C ILE A 299 -1.52 -19.59 28.67
N TYR A 300 -0.99 -19.56 27.45
CA TYR A 300 -1.28 -18.54 26.46
C TYR A 300 -2.25 -19.08 25.42
N LYS A 301 -3.32 -18.33 25.12
CA LYS A 301 -4.38 -18.75 24.19
C LYS A 301 -4.63 -17.64 23.19
N VAL A 302 -4.59 -17.99 21.91
CA VAL A 302 -5.00 -17.11 20.81
C VAL A 302 -6.24 -17.67 20.13
N VAL A 303 -7.14 -16.77 19.72
CA VAL A 303 -8.26 -17.06 18.83
C VAL A 303 -7.95 -16.47 17.47
N VAL A 304 -8.02 -17.31 16.44
CA VAL A 304 -7.95 -16.87 15.05
C VAL A 304 -9.38 -16.74 14.52
N ASP A 305 -9.72 -15.54 14.07
CA ASP A 305 -11.00 -15.24 13.43
C ASP A 305 -10.79 -15.00 11.94
N LEU A 306 -11.39 -15.90 11.15
CA LEU A 306 -11.46 -15.78 9.71
C LEU A 306 -12.64 -14.85 9.41
N SER A 307 -12.38 -13.54 9.42
CA SER A 307 -13.39 -12.47 9.32
C SER A 307 -14.42 -12.61 8.19
N ARG A 308 -14.11 -13.38 7.13
CA ARG A 308 -15.00 -13.65 5.99
C ARG A 308 -15.94 -14.84 6.19
N CYS A 309 -15.70 -15.69 7.20
CA CYS A 309 -16.34 -17.00 7.35
C CYS A 309 -17.27 -17.11 8.55
N ASN A 310 -17.35 -16.11 9.44
CA ASN A 310 -18.02 -16.24 10.74
C ASN A 310 -17.62 -17.53 11.48
N TYR A 311 -16.41 -18.04 11.21
CA TYR A 311 -15.91 -19.30 11.73
C TYR A 311 -14.99 -18.95 12.89
N SER A 312 -15.44 -19.23 14.11
CA SER A 312 -14.64 -18.97 15.28
C SER A 312 -13.68 -20.13 15.55
N SER A 313 -12.42 -19.76 15.77
CA SER A 313 -11.53 -20.43 16.72
C SER A 313 -10.92 -21.77 16.30
N GLY A 314 -9.86 -21.68 15.50
CA GLY A 314 -8.66 -22.42 15.90
C GLY A 314 -8.14 -21.78 17.18
N PHE A 315 -8.07 -22.52 18.28
CA PHE A 315 -7.30 -22.11 19.47
C PHE A 315 -6.19 -23.11 19.69
N THR A 316 -5.03 -22.61 20.08
CA THR A 316 -3.95 -23.46 20.58
C THR A 316 -3.36 -22.84 21.82
N THR A 317 -2.75 -23.67 22.65
CA THR A 317 -2.25 -23.29 23.96
C THR A 317 -0.77 -23.58 24.05
N VAL A 318 0.01 -22.63 24.53
CA VAL A 318 1.40 -22.84 24.91
C VAL A 318 1.52 -22.66 26.41
N ARG A 319 2.11 -23.66 27.07
CA ARG A 319 2.50 -23.54 28.47
C ARG A 319 3.95 -23.05 28.57
N LEU A 320 4.13 -21.90 29.22
CA LEU A 320 5.45 -21.46 29.67
C LEU A 320 5.72 -21.99 31.08
N ILE A 321 6.90 -22.59 31.26
CA ILE A 321 7.44 -22.95 32.57
C ILE A 321 8.65 -22.07 32.82
N ASN A 322 8.66 -21.34 33.95
CA ASN A 322 9.81 -20.55 34.35
C ASN A 322 10.74 -21.41 35.23
N LEU A 323 12.03 -21.44 34.92
CA LEU A 323 13.01 -22.06 35.81
C LEU A 323 13.17 -21.17 37.05
N ALA A 324 12.85 -21.72 38.22
CA ALA A 324 13.22 -21.07 39.48
C ALA A 324 14.75 -20.87 39.50
N PRO A 325 15.26 -19.73 39.97
CA PRO A 325 16.69 -19.56 40.15
C PRO A 325 17.21 -20.70 41.03
N LEU A 326 18.29 -21.36 40.62
CA LEU A 326 18.97 -22.35 41.45
C LEU A 326 19.44 -21.63 42.71
N ILE A 327 18.70 -21.81 43.81
CA ILE A 327 19.13 -21.36 45.12
C ILE A 327 20.29 -22.29 45.50
N TRP A 328 21.53 -21.85 45.31
CA TRP A 328 22.67 -22.52 45.91
C TRP A 328 22.48 -22.46 47.41
N GLY A 329 22.35 -23.64 48.03
CA GLY A 329 21.90 -23.80 49.40
C GLY A 329 22.72 -22.99 50.39
N VAL A 330 22.02 -22.27 51.27
CA VAL A 330 22.55 -21.94 52.59
C VAL A 330 22.75 -23.25 53.35
N THR A 331 24.00 -23.63 53.57
CA THR A 331 24.34 -24.64 54.58
C THR A 331 23.88 -24.13 55.95
N PRO A 332 23.14 -24.92 56.75
CA PRO A 332 22.87 -24.56 58.14
C PRO A 332 24.19 -24.64 58.92
N GLY A 333 24.77 -23.48 59.21
CA GLY A 333 25.86 -23.36 60.18
C GLY A 333 25.29 -23.63 61.57
N TRP A 334 25.71 -24.76 62.15
CA TRP A 334 25.39 -25.20 63.50
C TRP A 334 25.72 -24.12 64.54
N GLN A 335 24.77 -23.86 65.45
CA GLN A 335 25.10 -23.25 66.74
C GLN A 335 25.84 -24.29 67.59
N GLY A 336 27.03 -23.91 68.01
CA GLY A 336 27.85 -24.57 69.03
C GLY A 336 28.78 -23.52 69.62
#